data_AF-A0A928W216-F1
#
_entry.id   AF-A0A928W216-F1
#
_cell.length_a   1.000
_cell.length_b   1.000
_cell.length_c   1.000
_cell.angle_alpha   90.00
_cell.angle_beta   90.00
_cell.angle_gamma   90.00
#
_symmetry.space_group_name_H-M   'P 1'
#
loop_
_entity.id
_entity.type
_entity.pdbx_description
1 polymer ?
#
loop_
_entity_poly.entity_id
_entity_poly.type
_entity_poly.pdbx_seq_one_letter_code
_entity_poly.pdbx_strand_id
1 'polypeptide(L)' 'MSTFLIDRVAEQLKSMPQPLQWQVLKFVQTLISSQIQGVPGQQLLQFAGAIPTDDLQLMEEAIEEGCDRVDLNEW' A
#
# COMPACT_ATOMS: atom_id res chain seq x y z
N MET A 1 -16.35 3.03 20.59
CA MET A 1 -16.43 1.65 20.08
C MET A 1 -17.90 1.26 20.03
N SER A 2 -18.46 0.98 18.85
CA SER A 2 -19.87 0.57 18.73
C SER A 2 -19.99 -0.91 19.14
N THR A 3 -20.41 -1.15 20.38
CA THR A 3 -20.64 -2.50 20.93
C THR A 3 -21.64 -3.29 20.10
N PHE A 4 -22.69 -2.63 19.61
CA PHE A 4 -23.69 -3.22 18.71
C PHE A 4 -23.09 -3.87 17.45
N LEU A 5 -22.07 -3.24 16.85
CA LEU A 5 -21.44 -3.78 15.64
C LEU A 5 -20.64 -5.05 15.96
N ILE A 6 -19.92 -5.05 17.09
CA ILE A 6 -19.13 -6.21 17.53
C ILE A 6 -20.05 -7.40 17.79
N ASP A 7 -21.15 -7.18 18.51
CA ASP A 7 -22.12 -8.23 18.83
C ASP A 7 -22.75 -8.80 17.56
N ARG A 8 -23.11 -7.95 16.59
CA ARG A 8 -23.69 -8.40 15.32
C ARG A 8 -22.72 -9.22 14.49
N VAL A 9 -21.44 -8.86 14.45
CA VAL A 9 -20.39 -9.63 13.76
C VAL A 9 -20.19 -10.99 14.45
N ALA A 10 -20.20 -11.03 15.79
CA ALA A 10 -20.07 -12.26 16.55
C ALA A 10 -21.25 -13.22 16.30
N GLU A 11 -22.48 -12.71 16.23
CA GLU A 11 -23.66 -13.53 15.90
C GLU A 11 -23.60 -14.11 14.49
N GLN A 12 -23.14 -13.35 13.49
CA GLN A 12 -22.96 -13.87 12.13
C GLN A 12 -21.85 -14.94 12.06
N LEU A 13 -20.76 -14.78 12.83
CA LEU A 13 -19.69 -15.78 12.87
C LEU A 13 -20.16 -17.12 13.46
N LYS A 14 -21.00 -17.08 14.50
CA LYS A 14 -21.53 -18.29 15.15
C LYS A 14 -22.35 -19.17 14.20
N SER A 15 -23.04 -18.58 13.21
CA SER A 15 -23.85 -19.33 12.24
C SER A 15 -23.03 -19.86 11.05
N MET A 16 -21.77 -19.45 10.90
CA MET A 16 -20.92 -19.88 9.79
C MET A 16 -20.33 -21.28 10.01
N PRO A 17 -20.15 -22.08 8.94
CA PRO A 17 -19.31 -23.27 8.95
C PRO A 17 -17.86 -22.94 9.36
N GLN A 18 -17.22 -23.87 10.07
CA GLN A 18 -15.86 -23.71 10.59
C GLN A 18 -14.83 -23.23 9.54
N PRO A 19 -14.82 -23.71 8.28
CA PRO A 19 -13.87 -23.20 7.28
C PRO A 19 -14.02 -21.70 6.98
N LEU A 20 -15.26 -21.20 6.99
CA LEU A 20 -15.55 -19.78 6.74
C LEU A 20 -15.19 -18.91 7.95
N GLN A 21 -15.38 -19.43 9.17
CA GLN A 21 -14.90 -18.75 10.39
C GLN A 21 -13.37 -18.54 10.34
N TRP A 22 -12.62 -19.54 9.90
CA TRP A 22 -11.17 -19.43 9.71
C TRP A 22 -10.79 -18.39 8.66
N GLN A 23 -11.53 -18.30 7.55
CA GLN A 23 -11.30 -17.27 6.53
C GLN A 23 -11.54 -15.86 7.09
N VAL A 24 -12.61 -15.66 7.86
CA VAL A 24 -12.88 -14.37 8.51
C VAL A 24 -11.78 -14.02 9.51
N LEU A 25 -11.32 -14.98 10.32
CA LEU A 25 -10.22 -14.74 11.26
C LEU A 25 -8.94 -14.30 10.53
N LYS A 26 -8.57 -15.00 9.45
CA LYS A 26 -7.42 -14.64 8.62
C LYS A 26 -7.57 -13.23 8.05
N PHE A 27 -8.74 -12.88 7.54
CA PHE A 27 -9.03 -11.56 6.99
C PHE A 27 -8.91 -10.46 8.04
N VAL A 28 -9.47 -10.65 9.24
CA VAL A 28 -9.34 -9.70 10.35
C VAL A 28 -7.88 -9.51 10.75
N GLN A 29 -7.10 -10.58 10.83
CA GLN A 29 -5.66 -10.50 11.09
C GLN A 29 -4.95 -9.69 10.02
N THR A 30 -5.24 -9.95 8.74
CA THR A 30 -4.72 -9.15 7.63
C THR A 30 -5.13 -7.70 7.75
N LEU A 31 -6.39 -7.37 8.07
CA LEU A 31 -6.85 -5.99 8.25
C LEU A 31 -6.11 -5.25 9.37
N ILE A 32 -5.86 -5.93 10.49
CA ILE A 32 -5.08 -5.38 11.61
C ILE A 32 -3.63 -5.12 11.17
N SER A 33 -3.03 -6.07 10.45
CA SER A 33 -1.66 -5.96 9.96
C SER A 33 -1.50 -5.04 8.73
N SER A 34 -2.57 -4.82 7.97
CA SER A 34 -2.61 -3.99 6.76
C SER A 34 -2.97 -2.54 7.05
N GLN A 35 -2.95 -2.11 8.31
CA GLN A 35 -2.93 -0.70 8.63
C GLN A 35 -1.71 -0.12 7.90
N ILE A 36 -1.94 0.59 6.79
CA ILE A 36 -0.91 1.09 5.89
C ILE A 36 0.15 1.80 6.74
N GLN A 37 1.28 1.12 6.94
CA GLN A 37 2.43 1.68 7.63
C GLN A 37 3.19 2.50 6.61
N GLY A 38 2.75 3.74 6.42
CA GLY A 38 3.50 4.74 5.67
C GLY A 38 4.51 5.43 6.60
N VAL A 39 5.64 5.85 6.04
CA VAL A 39 6.52 6.79 6.72
C VAL A 39 5.90 8.18 6.61
N PRO A 40 5.68 8.93 7.71
CA PRO A 40 5.19 10.30 7.64
C PRO A 40 6.08 11.14 6.73
N GLY A 41 5.49 11.92 5.81
CA GLY A 41 6.26 12.70 4.83
C GLY A 41 7.30 13.64 5.46
N GLN A 42 7.06 14.12 6.69
CA GLN A 42 8.05 14.92 7.43
C GLN A 42 9.35 14.16 7.70
N GLN A 43 9.29 12.84 7.91
CA GLN A 43 10.49 12.02 8.10
C GLN A 43 11.27 11.85 6.80
N LEU A 44 10.63 11.98 5.64
CA LEU A 44 11.30 11.87 4.34
C LEU A 44 12.10 13.13 3.97
N LEU A 45 11.89 14.26 4.67
CA LEU A 45 12.61 15.51 4.39
C LEU A 45 14.13 15.39 4.55
N GLN A 46 14.60 14.43 5.34
CA GLN A 46 16.04 14.16 5.48
C GLN A 46 16.70 13.72 4.15
N PHE A 47 15.91 13.27 3.17
CA PHE A 47 16.40 12.87 1.85
C PHE A 47 16.29 13.98 0.80
N ALA A 48 15.76 15.16 1.15
CA ALA A 48 15.65 16.27 0.22
C ALA A 48 17.05 16.74 -0.22
N GLY A 49 17.33 16.66 -1.52
CA GLY A 49 18.65 16.99 -2.07
C GLY A 49 19.74 15.96 -1.74
N ALA A 50 19.38 14.74 -1.34
CA ALA A 50 20.34 13.69 -1.03
C ALA A 50 20.99 13.06 -2.28
N ILE A 51 20.45 13.32 -3.47
CA ILE A 51 21.01 12.83 -4.74
C ILE A 51 22.07 13.84 -5.22
N PRO A 52 23.33 13.42 -5.35
CA PRO A 52 24.40 14.23 -5.94
C PRO A 52 24.06 14.70 -7.36
N THR A 53 24.60 15.85 -7.77
CA THR A 53 24.31 16.45 -9.09
C THR A 53 24.79 15.57 -10.25
N ASP A 54 25.92 14.89 -10.11
CA ASP A 54 26.44 13.93 -11.07
C ASP A 54 25.52 12.72 -11.23
N ASP A 55 25.00 12.19 -10.11
CA ASP A 55 23.98 11.13 -10.16
C ASP A 55 22.68 11.61 -10.83
N LEU A 56 22.28 12.87 -10.62
CA LEU A 56 21.12 13.46 -11.31
C LEU A 56 21.33 13.53 -12.82
N GLN A 57 22.52 13.89 -13.29
CA GLN A 57 22.86 13.92 -14.72
C GLN A 57 22.80 12.52 -15.34
N LEU A 58 23.35 11.50 -14.66
CA LEU A 58 23.28 10.11 -15.12
C LEU A 58 21.83 9.62 -15.21
N MET A 59 20.98 9.99 -14.26
CA MET A 59 19.55 9.65 -14.31
C MET A 59 18.83 10.35 -15.48
N GLU A 60 19.16 11.62 -15.75
CA GLU A 60 18.62 12.38 -16.88
C GLU A 60 18.99 11.72 -18.22
N GLU A 61 20.28 11.44 -18.44
CA GLU A 61 20.77 10.76 -19.63
C GLU A 61 20.11 9.40 -19.82
N ALA A 62 20.00 8.59 -18.77
CA ALA A 62 19.37 7.27 -18.84
C ALA A 62 17.86 7.35 -19.16
N ILE A 63 17.16 8.38 -18.69
CA ILE A 63 15.77 8.64 -19.07
C ILE A 63 15.69 9.05 -20.53
N GLU A 64 16.55 9.92 -21.02
CA GLU A 64 16.53 10.36 -22.43
C GLU A 64 16.88 9.22 -23.40
N GLU A 65 17.84 8.37 -23.04
CA GLU A 65 18.25 7.21 -23.85
C GLU A 65 17.22 6.07 -23.81
N GLY A 66 16.52 5.90 -22.68
CA GLY A 66 15.66 4.75 -22.40
C GLY A 66 14.15 5.01 -22.39
N CYS A 67 13.68 6.27 -22.27
CA CYS A 67 12.27 6.59 -22.47
C CYS A 67 11.98 6.61 -23.97
N ASP A 68 11.39 5.53 -24.45
CA ASP A 68 10.67 5.54 -25.72
C ASP A 68 9.71 6.74 -25.72
N ARG A 69 9.79 7.56 -26.78
CA ARG A 69 8.82 8.63 -27.00
C ARG A 69 7.45 7.98 -27.01
N VAL A 70 6.59 8.36 -26.07
CA VAL A 70 5.19 7.94 -26.09
C VAL A 70 4.60 8.40 -27.43
N ASP A 71 4.38 7.47 -28.37
CA ASP A 71 3.63 7.78 -29.57
C ASP A 71 2.17 7.99 -29.16
N LEU A 72 1.75 9.25 -29.19
CA LEU A 72 0.38 9.65 -28.87
C LEU A 72 -0.65 9.06 -29.83
N ASN A 73 -0.21 8.44 -30.93
CA ASN A 73 -1.05 7.84 -31.96
C ASN A 73 -1.04 6.30 -31.97
N GLU A 74 -0.32 5.65 -31.05
CA GLU A 74 -0.29 4.17 -30.93
C GLU A 74 -1.43 3.58 -30.06
N TRP A 75 -2.46 4.38 -29.73
CA TRP A 75 -3.63 3.95 -28.94
C TRP A 75 -4.90 3.81 -29.77
#